data_AF-A0A7C4MWI7-F1
#
_entry.id   AF-A0A7C4MWI7-F1
#
_cell.length_a   1.000
_cell.length_b   1.000
_cell.length_c   1.000
_cell.angle_alpha   90.00
_cell.angle_beta   90.00
_cell.angle_gamma   90.00
#
_symmetry.space_group_name_H-M   'P 1'
#
loop_
_entity.id
_entity.type
_entity.pdbx_description
1 polymer ?
#
loop_
_entity_poly.entity_id
_entity_poly.type
_entity_poly.pdbx_seq_one_letter_code
_entity_poly.pdbx_strand_id
1 'polypeptide(L)'
;SLAPDRFSDGDVGNRYKLSEADPQWIDEGNNGLPDILDEAGWLPASYRRLRKALIDAGYSDGGVPSYIGRDAIAWTGNYGRGMLPSWEDRRVWAVNRVCGEATMRYAAMAAWYAHCLNIWYRQGHHQGRHPQARQWIDEARSAYAWAKRNKPEGKDQYAGYAALAAVCLYQVTGDAAYQDEFKAYRSADKTRGYAQIDIWPWFLYEPVYAMLAADLPELDKEAQKQSREMVIRAGRSDAERTEKKIGFRAFQMTTMYGQLANPRFLAMAAAHALSREDFILQAMQNSASYLLGGNQRNTVYITCLGENPDNIIFHPDAWMLNDFKHKVYQWEPLPGFGTYFGQLFDYVGGPGAERFVQTNAYPDFQQWPRTEMRSGNRESISGNEFTIHQNNIHIAFAMGYLRAVCAGPGGFTPQPRPTVRLRLPENQPIKAGEPLTLLASASPNTRRVKYFQQWRYIGESTDAKNGFPVPWTPRGSEGETIQITAVAYNNRGRISLPSPEGEKTVRIVVNGAAP
;
A
#
# COMPACT_ATOMS: atom_id res chain seq x y z
N SER A 1 -7.67 -20.76 8.28
CA SER A 1 -6.57 -20.43 7.36
C SER A 1 -6.73 -18.97 6.95
N LEU A 2 -5.66 -18.17 7.03
CA LEU A 2 -5.59 -16.78 6.53
C LEU A 2 -5.05 -16.75 5.07
N ALA A 3 -5.13 -17.88 4.36
CA ALA A 3 -4.73 -17.94 2.97
C ALA A 3 -5.65 -17.02 2.11
N PRO A 4 -5.07 -16.21 1.20
CA PRO A 4 -5.81 -15.27 0.36
C PRO A 4 -6.86 -15.87 -0.57
N ASP A 5 -6.86 -17.19 -0.80
CA ASP A 5 -7.94 -17.90 -1.49
C ASP A 5 -9.28 -17.84 -0.72
N ARG A 6 -9.25 -17.46 0.56
CA ARG A 6 -10.42 -17.19 1.40
C ARG A 6 -10.81 -15.72 1.49
N PHE A 7 -10.02 -14.83 0.91
CA PHE A 7 -10.35 -13.42 0.82
C PHE A 7 -10.85 -13.15 -0.60
N SER A 8 -12.04 -12.56 -0.72
CA SER A 8 -12.47 -12.04 -2.01
C SER A 8 -11.66 -10.79 -2.33
N ASP A 9 -11.29 -10.65 -3.59
CA ASP A 9 -10.65 -9.43 -4.07
C ASP A 9 -11.55 -8.21 -3.81
N GLY A 10 -11.09 -7.30 -2.96
CA GLY A 10 -11.86 -6.14 -2.54
C GLY A 10 -12.82 -6.44 -1.38
N ASP A 11 -12.47 -7.37 -0.49
CA ASP A 11 -13.13 -7.57 0.81
C ASP A 11 -13.14 -6.26 1.60
N VAL A 12 -14.20 -5.50 1.35
CA VAL A 12 -14.73 -4.48 2.22
C VAL A 12 -15.52 -5.22 3.29
N GLY A 13 -15.13 -5.02 4.55
CA GLY A 13 -15.80 -5.63 5.69
C GLY A 13 -15.32 -7.03 6.04
N ASN A 14 -14.05 -7.15 6.45
CA ASN A 14 -13.47 -8.43 6.83
C ASN A 14 -14.23 -9.10 7.98
N ARG A 15 -14.33 -10.43 7.91
CA ARG A 15 -14.87 -11.25 8.99
C ARG A 15 -13.83 -12.24 9.51
N TYR A 16 -13.35 -12.05 10.74
CA TYR A 16 -12.28 -12.87 11.33
C TYR A 16 -12.43 -13.10 12.84
N LYS A 17 -11.58 -13.97 13.38
CA LYS A 17 -11.38 -14.18 14.82
C LYS A 17 -9.93 -13.88 15.17
N LEU A 18 -9.64 -13.41 16.38
CA LEU A 18 -8.25 -13.18 16.81
C LEU A 18 -7.57 -14.51 17.18
N SER A 19 -8.36 -15.49 17.62
CA SER A 19 -7.93 -16.87 17.86
C SER A 19 -9.02 -17.86 17.45
N GLU A 20 -8.64 -19.12 17.20
CA GLU A 20 -9.63 -20.18 16.93
C GLU A 20 -10.58 -20.40 18.12
N ALA A 21 -10.11 -20.13 19.34
CA ALA A 21 -10.88 -20.26 20.58
C ALA A 21 -11.85 -19.10 20.82
N ASP A 22 -11.73 -17.98 20.09
CA ASP A 22 -12.62 -16.85 20.30
C ASP A 22 -14.05 -17.22 19.87
N PRO A 23 -15.06 -17.06 20.74
CA PRO A 23 -16.44 -17.41 20.39
C PRO A 23 -17.05 -16.41 19.40
N GLN A 24 -16.54 -15.17 19.36
CA GLN A 24 -17.09 -14.07 18.59
C GLN A 24 -16.28 -13.81 17.33
N TRP A 25 -17.00 -13.54 16.24
CA TRP A 25 -16.42 -13.01 15.01
C TRP A 25 -16.37 -11.49 15.10
N ILE A 26 -15.27 -10.91 14.65
CA ILE A 26 -15.21 -9.50 14.27
C ILE A 26 -15.73 -9.42 12.84
N ASP A 27 -16.68 -8.53 12.60
CA ASP A 27 -17.29 -8.29 11.30
C ASP A 27 -17.18 -6.79 11.01
N GLU A 28 -16.08 -6.40 10.36
CA GLU A 28 -15.78 -4.99 10.04
C GLU A 28 -16.83 -4.41 9.07
N GLY A 29 -17.47 -5.25 8.25
CA GLY A 29 -18.47 -4.78 7.28
C GLY A 29 -19.80 -4.39 7.92
N ASN A 30 -20.05 -4.86 9.14
CA ASN A 30 -21.34 -4.72 9.83
C ASN A 30 -21.22 -4.10 11.23
N ASN A 31 -20.06 -3.54 11.60
CA ASN A 31 -19.84 -2.99 12.94
C ASN A 31 -20.28 -1.50 13.09
N GLY A 32 -20.72 -0.86 12.00
CA GLY A 32 -21.16 0.54 11.99
C GLY A 32 -20.04 1.58 11.95
N LEU A 33 -18.79 1.17 11.72
CA LEU A 33 -17.66 2.04 11.43
C LEU A 33 -17.41 2.09 9.92
N PRO A 34 -16.85 3.20 9.39
CA PRO A 34 -16.29 3.20 8.04
C PRO A 34 -15.02 2.36 8.01
N ASP A 35 -14.77 1.60 6.93
CA ASP A 35 -13.61 0.71 6.80
C ASP A 35 -12.27 1.37 7.15
N ILE A 36 -12.10 2.66 6.83
CA ILE A 36 -10.86 3.39 7.14
C ILE A 36 -10.61 3.50 8.66
N LEU A 37 -11.66 3.51 9.48
CA LEU A 37 -11.56 3.48 10.94
C LEU A 37 -11.36 2.07 11.47
N ASP A 38 -11.81 1.04 10.77
CA ASP A 38 -11.48 -0.34 11.13
C ASP A 38 -9.99 -0.62 10.88
N GLU A 39 -9.52 -0.29 9.68
CA GLU A 39 -8.11 -0.42 9.29
C GLU A 39 -7.20 0.41 10.23
N ALA A 40 -7.56 1.67 10.49
CA ALA A 40 -6.80 2.51 11.41
C ALA A 40 -6.86 2.02 12.88
N GLY A 41 -7.93 1.33 13.28
CA GLY A 41 -8.11 0.78 14.62
C GLY A 41 -7.30 -0.49 14.87
N TRP A 42 -6.96 -1.23 13.81
CA TRP A 42 -6.30 -2.53 13.91
C TRP A 42 -4.93 -2.44 14.61
N LEU A 43 -4.09 -1.48 14.19
CA LEU A 43 -2.75 -1.30 14.75
C LEU A 43 -2.73 -0.89 16.24
N PRO A 44 -3.46 0.16 16.69
CA PRO A 44 -3.53 0.48 18.12
C PRO A 44 -4.20 -0.64 18.94
N ALA A 45 -5.14 -1.39 18.39
CA ALA A 45 -5.68 -2.57 19.05
C ALA A 45 -4.64 -3.69 19.21
N SER A 46 -3.81 -3.92 18.18
CA SER A 46 -2.70 -4.86 18.24
C SER A 46 -1.67 -4.49 19.32
N TYR A 47 -1.25 -3.21 19.36
CA TYR A 47 -0.36 -2.72 20.41
C TYR A 47 -0.98 -2.82 21.81
N ARG A 48 -2.28 -2.57 21.94
CA ARG A 48 -2.98 -2.72 23.22
C ARG A 48 -2.93 -4.15 23.74
N ARG A 49 -3.18 -5.13 22.86
CA ARG A 49 -3.10 -6.57 23.20
C ARG A 49 -1.68 -6.95 23.59
N LEU A 50 -0.69 -6.52 22.81
CA LEU A 50 0.72 -6.79 23.10
C LEU A 50 1.16 -6.17 24.43
N ARG A 51 0.80 -4.91 24.68
CA ARG A 51 1.05 -4.20 25.95
C ARG A 51 0.49 -4.99 27.13
N LYS A 52 -0.77 -5.42 27.05
CA LYS A 52 -1.40 -6.24 28.09
C LYS A 52 -0.69 -7.58 28.29
N ALA A 53 -0.38 -8.30 27.21
CA ALA A 53 0.32 -9.58 27.29
C ALA A 53 1.71 -9.45 27.94
N LEU A 54 2.43 -8.37 27.64
CA LEU A 54 3.73 -8.10 28.27
C LEU A 54 3.60 -7.74 29.75
N ILE A 55 2.54 -7.02 30.15
CA ILE A 55 2.25 -6.75 31.57
C ILE A 55 1.92 -8.04 32.33
N ASP A 56 1.01 -8.84 31.78
CA ASP A 56 0.56 -10.09 32.40
C ASP A 56 1.73 -11.09 32.54
N ALA A 57 2.70 -11.06 31.63
CA ALA A 57 3.92 -11.87 31.68
C ALA A 57 5.07 -11.26 32.51
N GLY A 58 4.91 -10.05 33.09
CA GLY A 58 5.95 -9.38 33.87
C GLY A 58 7.11 -8.80 33.05
N TYR A 59 6.96 -8.68 31.72
CA TYR A 59 7.95 -8.06 30.82
C TYR A 59 7.74 -6.56 30.60
N SER A 60 6.64 -6.00 31.10
CA SER A 60 6.37 -4.57 31.08
C SER A 60 5.52 -4.15 32.27
N ASP A 61 5.62 -2.89 32.67
CA ASP A 61 4.77 -2.20 33.64
C ASP A 61 3.88 -1.14 32.98
N GLY A 62 3.80 -1.13 31.64
CA GLY A 62 2.95 -0.20 30.89
C GLY A 62 3.53 0.34 29.58
N GLY A 63 4.70 -0.08 29.15
CA GLY A 63 5.31 0.33 27.89
C GLY A 63 4.90 -0.52 26.69
N VAL A 64 5.20 -0.03 25.49
CA VAL A 64 4.98 -0.73 24.21
C VAL A 64 6.34 -0.98 23.53
N PRO A 65 6.59 -2.17 22.95
CA PRO A 65 7.81 -2.46 22.19
C PRO A 65 7.81 -1.74 20.84
N SER A 66 8.99 -1.48 20.28
CA SER A 66 9.09 -0.88 18.94
C SER A 66 9.10 -1.92 17.81
N TYR A 67 9.25 -3.21 18.14
CA TYR A 67 9.25 -4.29 17.16
C TYR A 67 8.58 -5.54 17.73
N ILE A 68 7.67 -6.09 16.94
CA ILE A 68 7.15 -7.44 17.05
C ILE A 68 7.17 -8.05 15.66
N GLY A 69 7.77 -9.22 15.52
CA GLY A 69 7.78 -9.91 14.25
C GLY A 69 8.97 -10.84 14.09
N ARG A 70 9.21 -11.19 12.84
CA ARG A 70 10.37 -11.96 12.40
C ARG A 70 10.73 -11.50 10.99
N ASP A 71 11.98 -11.71 10.59
CA ASP A 71 12.41 -11.38 9.24
C ASP A 71 11.55 -12.09 8.19
N ALA A 72 11.25 -11.34 7.13
CA ALA A 72 10.13 -11.57 6.21
C ALA A 72 10.14 -12.94 5.51
N ILE A 73 11.27 -13.65 5.46
CA ILE A 73 11.39 -14.98 4.84
C ILE A 73 12.33 -15.86 5.66
N ALA A 74 11.89 -17.05 6.04
CA ALA A 74 12.82 -18.13 6.32
C ALA A 74 13.16 -18.83 5.02
N TRP A 75 14.41 -18.72 4.59
CA TRP A 75 14.94 -19.56 3.52
C TRP A 75 15.21 -20.95 4.10
N THR A 76 14.18 -21.80 4.17
CA THR A 76 14.36 -23.20 4.57
C THR A 76 14.82 -24.04 3.37
N GLY A 77 16.08 -23.88 2.97
CA GLY A 77 16.71 -24.66 1.89
C GLY A 77 16.99 -23.87 0.60
N ASN A 78 17.05 -24.58 -0.53
CA ASN A 78 17.36 -23.99 -1.85
C ASN A 78 16.23 -23.09 -2.36
N TYR A 79 16.60 -22.11 -3.19
CA TYR A 79 15.71 -21.13 -3.82
C TYR A 79 14.39 -21.75 -4.31
N GLY A 80 13.26 -21.19 -3.88
CA GLY A 80 11.92 -21.62 -4.30
C GLY A 80 11.40 -22.95 -3.71
N ARG A 81 12.10 -23.59 -2.77
CA ARG A 81 11.64 -24.84 -2.11
C ARG A 81 11.40 -24.75 -0.60
N GLY A 82 11.55 -23.55 -0.02
CA GLY A 82 11.51 -23.36 1.44
C GLY A 82 10.83 -22.08 1.93
N MET A 83 10.08 -21.39 1.07
CA MET A 83 9.31 -20.21 1.47
C MET A 83 7.99 -20.69 2.07
N LEU A 84 7.76 -20.33 3.35
CA LEU A 84 6.46 -20.50 3.99
C LEU A 84 5.72 -19.16 3.91
N PRO A 85 4.48 -19.13 3.39
CA PRO A 85 3.67 -17.92 3.47
C PRO A 85 3.35 -17.58 4.93
N SER A 86 3.00 -16.32 5.20
CA SER A 86 2.74 -15.84 6.57
C SER A 86 1.70 -16.65 7.34
N TRP A 87 0.71 -17.24 6.66
CA TRP A 87 -0.31 -18.09 7.30
C TRP A 87 0.19 -19.50 7.67
N GLU A 88 1.30 -19.96 7.11
CA GLU A 88 1.98 -21.22 7.44
C GLU A 88 3.23 -21.03 8.29
N ASP A 89 3.66 -19.78 8.50
CA ASP A 89 4.80 -19.51 9.35
C ASP A 89 4.50 -19.90 10.81
N ARG A 90 5.31 -20.82 11.35
CA ARG A 90 5.22 -21.33 12.73
C ARG A 90 6.46 -20.97 13.56
N ARG A 91 7.32 -20.12 13.02
CA ARG A 91 8.54 -19.68 13.68
C ARG A 91 8.20 -18.85 14.93
N VAL A 92 9.04 -18.96 15.97
CA VAL A 92 8.93 -18.14 17.19
C VAL A 92 9.06 -16.66 16.85
N TRP A 93 8.15 -15.82 17.32
CA TRP A 93 8.21 -14.36 17.09
C TRP A 93 9.21 -13.70 18.04
N ALA A 94 9.87 -12.64 17.56
CA ALA A 94 10.68 -11.78 18.40
C ALA A 94 9.87 -10.55 18.83
N VAL A 95 10.03 -10.17 20.09
CA VAL A 95 9.51 -8.92 20.64
C VAL A 95 10.69 -8.21 21.30
N ASN A 96 10.93 -6.96 20.92
CA ASN A 96 12.00 -6.20 21.55
C ASN A 96 11.56 -5.58 22.89
N ARG A 97 12.50 -4.99 23.63
CA ARG A 97 12.20 -4.32 24.90
C ARG A 97 11.24 -3.15 24.67
N VAL A 98 10.31 -2.95 25.60
CA VAL A 98 9.47 -1.75 25.65
C VAL A 98 10.32 -0.47 25.70
N CYS A 99 9.90 0.57 24.99
CA CYS A 99 10.66 1.83 24.95
C CYS A 99 9.75 3.07 24.93
N GLY A 100 10.26 4.18 25.46
CA GLY A 100 9.50 5.43 25.56
C GLY A 100 9.05 5.98 24.20
N GLU A 101 9.85 5.85 23.15
CA GLU A 101 9.53 6.35 21.80
C GLU A 101 8.34 5.63 21.16
N ALA A 102 8.36 4.29 21.17
CA ALA A 102 7.23 3.49 20.66
C ALA A 102 5.98 3.72 21.51
N THR A 103 6.14 3.87 22.82
CA THR A 103 5.03 4.15 23.73
C THR A 103 4.43 5.54 23.49
N MET A 104 5.24 6.55 23.13
CA MET A 104 4.75 7.87 22.71
C MET A 104 3.98 7.81 21.39
N ARG A 105 4.49 7.08 20.39
CA ARG A 105 3.76 6.82 19.13
C ARG A 105 2.42 6.17 19.42
N TYR A 106 2.40 5.17 20.29
CA TYR A 106 1.19 4.48 20.70
C TYR A 106 0.18 5.41 21.36
N ALA A 107 0.63 6.26 22.29
CA ALA A 107 -0.22 7.27 22.93
C ALA A 107 -0.85 8.22 21.90
N ALA A 108 -0.07 8.70 20.93
CA ALA A 108 -0.58 9.53 19.84
C ALA A 108 -1.61 8.79 18.97
N MET A 109 -1.34 7.55 18.56
CA MET A 109 -2.26 6.73 17.76
C MET A 109 -3.59 6.50 18.48
N ALA A 110 -3.55 6.15 19.77
CA ALA A 110 -4.76 5.92 20.56
C ALA A 110 -5.60 7.21 20.73
N ALA A 111 -4.95 8.35 21.01
CA ALA A 111 -5.64 9.64 21.11
C ALA A 111 -6.23 10.09 19.77
N TRP A 112 -5.47 9.95 18.67
CA TRP A 112 -5.94 10.28 17.33
C TRP A 112 -7.10 9.38 16.89
N TYR A 113 -7.03 8.09 17.19
CA TYR A 113 -8.12 7.16 16.90
C TYR A 113 -9.41 7.53 17.66
N ALA A 114 -9.30 7.89 18.94
CA ALA A 114 -10.42 8.43 19.71
C ALA A 114 -11.02 9.70 19.09
N HIS A 115 -10.16 10.59 18.56
CA HIS A 115 -10.60 11.78 17.83
C HIS A 115 -11.41 11.42 16.58
N CYS A 116 -10.89 10.50 15.74
CA CYS A 116 -11.55 10.03 14.53
C CYS A 116 -12.91 9.37 14.82
N LEU A 117 -12.99 8.52 15.85
CA LEU A 117 -14.25 7.93 16.30
C LEU A 117 -15.27 9.01 16.69
N ASN A 118 -14.84 10.06 17.40
CA ASN A 118 -15.71 11.18 17.76
C ASN A 118 -16.15 12.04 16.56
N ILE A 119 -15.30 12.18 15.54
CA ILE A 119 -15.70 12.83 14.28
C ILE A 119 -16.81 12.02 13.62
N TRP A 120 -16.58 10.73 13.38
CA TRP A 120 -17.55 9.85 12.75
C TRP A 120 -18.90 9.84 13.49
N TYR A 121 -18.85 9.66 14.81
CA TYR A 121 -20.06 9.63 15.64
C TYR A 121 -20.89 10.92 15.52
N ARG A 122 -20.24 12.08 15.48
CA ARG A 122 -20.95 13.37 15.30
C ARG A 122 -21.51 13.55 13.89
N GLN A 123 -20.85 13.00 12.87
CA GLN A 123 -21.37 13.02 11.49
C GLN A 123 -22.67 12.22 11.36
N GLY A 124 -22.85 11.17 12.17
CA GLY A 124 -24.12 10.43 12.30
C GLY A 124 -25.22 11.15 13.10
N HIS A 125 -25.09 12.46 13.34
CA HIS A 125 -26.02 13.28 14.13
C HIS A 125 -26.16 12.88 15.62
N HIS A 126 -25.18 12.15 16.16
CA HIS A 126 -25.17 11.84 17.59
C HIS A 126 -24.60 13.00 18.41
N GLN A 127 -25.18 13.26 19.58
CA GLN A 127 -24.61 14.17 20.57
C GLN A 127 -23.55 13.45 21.40
N GLY A 128 -22.45 14.15 21.72
CA GLY A 128 -21.41 13.66 22.63
C GLY A 128 -20.25 12.92 21.94
N ARG A 129 -19.68 11.94 22.64
CA ARG A 129 -18.49 11.17 22.23
C ARG A 129 -18.88 9.75 21.85
N HIS A 130 -18.13 9.15 20.94
CA HIS A 130 -18.26 7.73 20.61
C HIS A 130 -18.03 6.88 21.88
N PRO A 131 -18.82 5.81 22.13
CA PRO A 131 -18.71 5.01 23.37
C PRO A 131 -17.30 4.46 23.63
N GLN A 132 -16.58 4.08 22.58
CA GLN A 132 -15.21 3.57 22.69
C GLN A 132 -14.15 4.66 22.87
N ALA A 133 -14.45 5.92 22.55
CA ALA A 133 -13.45 6.99 22.57
C ALA A 133 -12.86 7.20 23.96
N ARG A 134 -13.66 7.06 25.03
CA ARG A 134 -13.18 7.18 26.42
C ARG A 134 -12.07 6.17 26.71
N GLN A 135 -12.28 4.91 26.34
CA GLN A 135 -11.30 3.85 26.58
C GLN A 135 -9.97 4.12 25.86
N TRP A 136 -10.03 4.61 24.62
CA TRP A 136 -8.84 4.97 23.86
C TRP A 136 -8.13 6.22 24.42
N ILE A 137 -8.86 7.18 24.96
CA ILE A 137 -8.28 8.34 25.67
C ILE A 137 -7.55 7.88 26.94
N ASP A 138 -8.16 6.99 27.72
CA ASP A 138 -7.56 6.47 28.95
C ASP A 138 -6.29 5.64 28.65
N GLU A 139 -6.34 4.84 27.58
CA GLU A 139 -5.20 4.10 27.04
C GLU A 139 -4.05 5.05 26.64
N ALA A 140 -4.37 6.11 25.89
CA ALA A 140 -3.41 7.12 25.46
C ALA A 140 -2.76 7.83 26.65
N ARG A 141 -3.55 8.25 27.66
CA ARG A 141 -3.05 8.90 28.89
C ARG A 141 -2.11 7.99 29.67
N SER A 142 -2.49 6.71 29.83
CA SER A 142 -1.68 5.72 30.53
C SER A 142 -0.34 5.50 29.84
N ALA A 143 -0.35 5.30 28.51
CA ALA A 143 0.85 5.14 27.72
C ALA A 143 1.76 6.39 27.76
N TYR A 144 1.16 7.58 27.61
CA TYR A 144 1.87 8.85 27.67
C TYR A 144 2.57 9.07 29.01
N ALA A 145 1.86 8.84 30.12
CA ALA A 145 2.42 8.97 31.46
C ALA A 145 3.55 7.96 31.71
N TRP A 146 3.41 6.72 31.24
CA TRP A 146 4.48 5.72 31.31
C TRP A 146 5.72 6.17 30.54
N ALA A 147 5.54 6.62 29.30
CA ALA A 147 6.63 7.05 28.43
C ALA A 147 7.40 8.24 29.00
N LYS A 148 6.71 9.21 29.62
CA LYS A 148 7.33 10.35 30.32
C LYS A 148 8.25 9.92 31.46
N ARG A 149 7.83 8.95 32.28
CA ARG A 149 8.66 8.42 33.37
C ARG A 149 9.83 7.60 32.87
N ASN A 150 9.69 6.99 31.69
CA ASN A 150 10.70 6.13 31.07
C ASN A 150 11.34 6.78 29.84
N LYS A 151 11.59 8.10 29.92
CA LYS A 151 12.21 8.85 28.84
C LYS A 151 13.61 8.30 28.55
N PRO A 152 13.91 7.89 27.31
CA PRO A 152 15.25 7.44 26.96
C PRO A 152 16.24 8.62 26.97
N GLU A 153 17.43 8.39 27.53
CA GLU A 153 18.52 9.36 27.48
C GLU A 153 19.11 9.45 26.06
N GLY A 154 19.48 10.67 25.65
CA GLY A 154 20.24 10.91 24.41
C GLY A 154 19.51 10.64 23.09
N LYS A 155 18.20 10.35 23.09
CA LYS A 155 17.46 10.06 21.86
C LYS A 155 16.71 11.28 21.32
N ASP A 156 17.18 11.82 20.20
CA ASP A 156 16.63 13.04 19.59
C ASP A 156 15.19 12.88 19.07
N GLN A 157 14.77 11.67 18.68
CA GLN A 157 13.42 11.43 18.12
C GLN A 157 12.30 11.46 19.17
N TYR A 158 12.64 11.25 20.45
CA TYR A 158 11.64 11.19 21.52
C TYR A 158 10.81 12.48 21.61
N ALA A 159 11.47 13.65 21.47
CA ALA A 159 10.80 14.95 21.59
C ALA A 159 9.70 15.12 20.54
N GLY A 160 9.96 14.77 19.27
CA GLY A 160 8.94 14.87 18.22
C GLY A 160 7.73 13.95 18.48
N TYR A 161 7.96 12.70 18.89
CA TYR A 161 6.84 11.80 19.21
C TYR A 161 6.08 12.22 20.48
N ALA A 162 6.77 12.78 21.47
CA ALA A 162 6.14 13.34 22.66
C ALA A 162 5.30 14.59 22.33
N ALA A 163 5.76 15.45 21.42
CA ALA A 163 4.99 16.57 20.91
C ALA A 163 3.72 16.08 20.19
N LEU A 164 3.85 15.08 19.32
CA LEU A 164 2.70 14.48 18.61
C LEU A 164 1.68 13.88 19.58
N ALA A 165 2.13 13.11 20.58
CA ALA A 165 1.23 12.53 21.57
C ALA A 165 0.53 13.61 22.41
N ALA A 166 1.27 14.64 22.83
CA ALA A 166 0.72 15.75 23.61
C ALA A 166 -0.37 16.50 22.83
N VAL A 167 -0.14 16.84 21.55
CA VAL A 167 -1.16 17.56 20.78
C VAL A 167 -2.40 16.71 20.50
N CYS A 168 -2.24 15.41 20.21
CA CYS A 168 -3.38 14.51 20.03
C CYS A 168 -4.18 14.35 21.34
N LEU A 169 -3.51 14.29 22.50
CA LEU A 169 -4.17 14.26 23.81
C LEU A 169 -4.90 15.57 24.10
N TYR A 170 -4.28 16.72 23.83
CA TYR A 170 -4.92 18.02 23.97
C TYR A 170 -6.20 18.10 23.12
N GLN A 171 -6.14 17.66 21.86
CA GLN A 171 -7.27 17.66 20.93
C GLN A 171 -8.51 16.90 21.44
N VAL A 172 -8.32 15.80 22.18
CA VAL A 172 -9.43 14.96 22.68
C VAL A 172 -9.83 15.23 24.12
N THR A 173 -8.97 15.92 24.89
CA THR A 173 -9.20 16.19 26.31
C THR A 173 -9.56 17.64 26.61
N GLY A 174 -9.04 18.60 25.82
CA GLY A 174 -9.10 20.02 26.13
C GLY A 174 -8.24 20.45 27.33
N ASP A 175 -7.36 19.58 27.82
CA ASP A 175 -6.52 19.85 28.99
C ASP A 175 -5.25 20.62 28.57
N ALA A 176 -5.15 21.87 29.02
CA ALA A 176 -4.11 22.82 28.65
C ALA A 176 -2.69 22.35 29.02
N ALA A 177 -2.55 21.47 30.02
CA ALA A 177 -1.24 20.90 30.37
C ALA A 177 -0.61 20.18 29.16
N TYR A 178 -1.42 19.49 28.35
CA TYR A 178 -0.91 18.85 27.13
C TYR A 178 -0.52 19.85 26.04
N GLN A 179 -1.19 21.02 25.95
CA GLN A 179 -0.78 22.08 25.04
C GLN A 179 0.58 22.67 25.44
N ASP A 180 0.79 22.91 26.72
CA ASP A 180 2.07 23.42 27.23
C ASP A 180 3.20 22.41 27.03
N GLU A 181 2.94 21.13 27.29
CA GLU A 181 3.88 20.05 27.01
C GLU A 181 4.18 19.91 25.51
N PHE A 182 3.16 20.04 24.65
CA PHE A 182 3.35 20.09 23.20
C PHE A 182 4.32 21.22 22.81
N LYS A 183 4.11 22.45 23.30
CA LYS A 183 4.99 23.59 22.99
C LYS A 183 6.43 23.35 23.46
N ALA A 184 6.60 22.76 24.64
CA ALA A 184 7.92 22.41 25.18
C ALA A 184 8.63 21.34 24.31
N TYR A 185 7.95 20.24 24.00
CA TYR A 185 8.52 19.16 23.19
C TYR A 185 8.76 19.59 21.73
N ARG A 186 7.87 20.39 21.15
CA ARG A 186 8.04 20.97 19.81
C ARG A 186 9.31 21.82 19.71
N SER A 187 9.60 22.59 20.75
CA SER A 187 10.82 23.41 20.82
C SER A 187 12.08 22.55 20.98
N ALA A 188 11.96 21.39 21.65
CA ALA A 188 13.05 20.43 21.83
C ALA A 188 13.24 19.47 20.64
N ASP A 189 12.31 19.42 19.69
CA ASP A 189 12.39 18.52 18.54
C ASP A 189 13.44 18.99 17.52
N LYS A 190 14.57 18.27 17.50
CA LYS A 190 15.67 18.50 16.58
C LYS A 190 15.47 17.85 15.21
N THR A 191 14.41 17.04 15.02
CA THR A 191 14.10 16.40 13.74
C THR A 191 13.38 17.32 12.76
N ARG A 192 13.08 18.56 13.18
CA ARG A 192 12.48 19.59 12.32
C ARG A 192 13.43 19.98 11.19
N GLY A 193 12.89 20.05 9.98
CA GLY A 193 13.64 20.45 8.79
C GLY A 193 14.37 19.32 8.06
N TYR A 194 14.37 18.10 8.60
CA TYR A 194 14.76 16.93 7.80
C TYR A 194 13.79 16.75 6.62
N ALA A 195 14.33 16.39 5.45
CA ALA A 195 13.52 16.16 4.25
C ALA A 195 12.44 15.08 4.49
N GLN A 196 11.35 15.13 3.72
CA GLN A 196 10.24 14.15 3.71
C GLN A 196 10.67 12.76 3.19
N ILE A 197 11.84 12.28 3.58
CA ILE A 197 12.32 10.93 3.29
C ILE A 197 11.56 9.93 4.19
N ASP A 198 11.29 10.31 5.43
CA ASP A 198 10.46 9.55 6.38
C ASP A 198 9.35 10.45 6.98
N ILE A 199 8.30 9.82 7.52
CA ILE A 199 7.24 10.52 8.27
C ILE A 199 7.78 10.87 9.66
N TRP A 200 8.61 11.90 9.71
CA TRP A 200 9.06 12.52 10.95
C TRP A 200 7.86 13.09 11.73
N PRO A 201 7.88 13.07 13.08
CA PRO A 201 6.72 13.46 13.90
C PRO A 201 6.18 14.85 13.59
N TRP A 202 7.06 15.79 13.24
CA TRP A 202 6.71 17.18 12.96
C TRP A 202 5.85 17.36 11.71
N PHE A 203 5.91 16.44 10.75
CA PHE A 203 4.97 16.42 9.63
C PHE A 203 3.53 16.13 10.05
N LEU A 204 3.34 15.54 11.24
CA LEU A 204 2.03 15.21 11.77
C LEU A 204 1.58 16.25 12.81
N TYR A 205 2.41 16.57 13.79
CA TYR A 205 1.96 17.40 14.91
C TYR A 205 1.69 18.87 14.50
N GLU A 206 2.38 19.39 13.47
CA GLU A 206 2.17 20.78 13.01
C GLU A 206 0.81 20.94 12.31
N PRO A 207 0.44 20.09 11.31
CA PRO A 207 -0.92 20.08 10.79
C PRO A 207 -2.00 19.86 11.84
N VAL A 208 -1.78 18.93 12.78
CA VAL A 208 -2.76 18.66 13.85
C VAL A 208 -2.99 19.91 14.69
N TYR A 209 -1.92 20.57 15.18
CA TYR A 209 -2.03 21.79 15.97
C TYR A 209 -2.68 22.94 15.18
N ALA A 210 -2.26 23.12 13.93
CA ALA A 210 -2.78 24.15 13.03
C ALA A 210 -4.28 24.01 12.74
N MET A 211 -4.81 22.78 12.77
CA MET A 211 -6.23 22.45 12.49
C MET A 211 -7.07 22.22 13.76
N LEU A 212 -6.53 22.45 14.96
CA LEU A 212 -7.31 22.37 16.19
C LEU A 212 -8.54 23.29 16.15
N ALA A 213 -9.65 22.82 16.71
CA ALA A 213 -10.89 23.58 16.74
C ALA A 213 -10.74 24.83 17.61
N ALA A 214 -11.26 25.96 17.15
CA ALA A 214 -11.07 27.27 17.79
C ALA A 214 -11.78 27.39 19.16
N ASP A 215 -12.68 26.46 19.47
CA ASP A 215 -13.43 26.33 20.71
C ASP A 215 -12.77 25.39 21.73
N LEU A 216 -11.58 24.84 21.44
CA LEU A 216 -10.82 24.08 22.42
C LEU A 216 -10.44 24.98 23.62
N PRO A 217 -10.67 24.51 24.88
CA PRO A 217 -10.37 25.29 26.06
C PRO A 217 -8.91 25.75 26.11
N GLU A 218 -8.68 27.02 26.42
CA GLU A 218 -7.35 27.61 26.64
C GLU A 218 -6.39 27.49 25.44
N LEU A 219 -6.93 27.36 24.22
CA LEU A 219 -6.13 27.31 23.00
C LEU A 219 -5.26 28.57 22.84
N ASP A 220 -3.94 28.36 22.73
CA ASP A 220 -2.97 29.39 22.41
C ASP A 220 -3.09 29.74 20.92
N LYS A 221 -3.95 30.73 20.65
CA LYS A 221 -4.31 31.17 19.30
C LYS A 221 -3.12 31.72 18.51
N GLU A 222 -2.15 32.33 19.18
CA GLU A 222 -0.96 32.86 18.51
C GLU A 222 -0.02 31.73 18.09
N ALA A 223 0.26 30.78 18.99
CA ALA A 223 1.01 29.58 18.62
C ALA A 223 0.31 28.78 17.51
N GLN A 224 -1.03 28.70 17.55
CA GLN A 224 -1.81 28.03 16.50
C GLN A 224 -1.64 28.75 15.16
N LYS A 225 -1.79 30.08 15.14
CA LYS A 225 -1.61 30.90 13.95
C LYS A 225 -0.22 30.70 13.32
N GLN A 226 0.84 30.72 14.12
CA GLN A 226 2.20 30.45 13.64
C GLN A 226 2.35 29.07 13.00
N SER A 227 1.70 28.05 13.59
CA SER A 227 1.70 26.70 13.03
C SER A 227 0.93 26.63 11.72
N ARG A 228 -0.21 27.33 11.61
CA ARG A 228 -0.98 27.46 10.35
C ARG A 228 -0.15 28.11 9.25
N GLU A 229 0.49 29.23 9.55
CA GLU A 229 1.35 29.94 8.59
C GLU A 229 2.52 29.06 8.12
N MET A 230 3.13 28.31 9.03
CA MET A 230 4.21 27.40 8.69
C MET A 230 3.76 26.24 7.79
N VAL A 231 2.61 25.62 8.09
CA VAL A 231 2.02 24.56 7.26
C VAL A 231 1.69 25.07 5.86
N ILE A 232 1.05 26.25 5.76
CA ILE A 232 0.73 26.89 4.48
C ILE A 232 2.02 27.17 3.69
N ARG A 233 3.03 27.77 4.33
CA ARG A 233 4.31 28.06 3.68
C ARG A 233 4.98 26.79 3.14
N ALA A 234 4.99 25.72 3.93
CA ALA A 234 5.58 24.44 3.53
C ALA A 234 4.85 23.84 2.32
N GLY A 235 3.51 23.77 2.35
CA GLY A 235 2.71 23.25 1.25
C GLY A 235 2.83 24.09 -0.03
N ARG A 236 2.89 25.42 0.07
CA ARG A 236 3.15 26.30 -1.08
C ARG A 236 4.51 26.04 -1.70
N SER A 237 5.55 25.90 -0.87
CA SER A 237 6.92 25.63 -1.34
C SER A 237 7.00 24.28 -2.08
N ASP A 238 6.34 23.26 -1.55
CA ASP A 238 6.24 21.94 -2.17
C ASP A 238 5.45 21.98 -3.50
N ALA A 239 4.35 22.73 -3.55
CA ALA A 239 3.55 22.92 -4.75
C ALA A 239 4.33 23.67 -5.85
N GLU A 240 5.03 24.75 -5.49
CA GLU A 240 5.90 25.49 -6.42
C GLU A 240 7.02 24.61 -6.98
N ARG A 241 7.64 23.77 -6.15
CA ARG A 241 8.67 22.83 -6.59
C ARG A 241 8.10 21.85 -7.62
N THR A 242 6.93 21.29 -7.34
CA THR A 242 6.24 20.33 -8.21
C THR A 242 5.87 20.96 -9.55
N GLU A 243 5.23 22.14 -9.54
CA GLU A 243 4.70 22.76 -10.76
C GLU A 243 5.76 23.42 -11.63
N LYS A 244 6.79 24.03 -11.02
CA LYS A 244 7.70 24.94 -11.73
C LYS A 244 9.13 24.43 -11.86
N LYS A 245 9.56 23.49 -11.01
CA LYS A 245 10.99 23.13 -10.90
C LYS A 245 11.32 21.70 -11.30
N ILE A 246 10.33 20.80 -11.32
CA ILE A 246 10.56 19.38 -11.58
C ILE A 246 9.85 18.97 -12.88
N GLY A 247 10.61 18.47 -13.86
CA GLY A 247 10.08 17.89 -15.09
C GLY A 247 9.15 16.72 -14.78
N PHE A 248 8.10 16.53 -15.58
CA PHE A 248 7.00 15.58 -15.31
C PHE A 248 6.25 15.81 -13.99
N ARG A 249 6.51 16.94 -13.29
CA ARG A 249 5.81 17.35 -12.07
C ARG A 249 5.83 16.28 -10.95
N ALA A 250 6.96 15.59 -10.81
CA ALA A 250 7.18 14.67 -9.71
C ALA A 250 7.40 15.44 -8.38
N PHE A 251 6.85 14.93 -7.29
CA PHE A 251 6.80 15.63 -5.99
C PHE A 251 8.16 15.73 -5.25
N GLN A 252 9.21 15.05 -5.72
CA GLN A 252 10.55 15.03 -5.12
C GLN A 252 11.56 14.43 -6.13
N MET A 253 12.85 14.76 -5.98
CA MET A 253 13.92 14.30 -6.90
C MET A 253 14.75 13.12 -6.38
N THR A 254 14.50 12.61 -5.17
CA THR A 254 15.29 11.45 -4.70
C THR A 254 14.65 10.16 -5.19
N THR A 255 15.49 9.24 -5.65
CA THR A 255 15.11 7.86 -5.95
C THR A 255 15.18 7.01 -4.68
N MET A 256 14.82 7.57 -3.53
CA MET A 256 14.95 6.89 -2.24
C MET A 256 13.59 6.65 -1.64
N TYR A 257 13.44 5.49 -1.01
CA TYR A 257 12.29 5.12 -0.19
C TYR A 257 10.93 5.34 -0.88
N GLY A 258 10.87 5.23 -2.21
CA GLY A 258 9.63 5.36 -2.97
C GLY A 258 9.15 6.79 -3.23
N GLN A 259 9.98 7.83 -3.08
CA GLN A 259 9.55 9.22 -3.32
C GLN A 259 9.00 9.49 -4.74
N LEU A 260 9.45 8.76 -5.77
CA LEU A 260 8.92 8.86 -7.13
C LEU A 260 7.68 8.00 -7.38
N ALA A 261 7.52 6.92 -6.61
CA ALA A 261 6.43 5.96 -6.75
C ALA A 261 5.31 6.19 -5.72
N ASN A 262 5.32 7.31 -4.98
CA ASN A 262 4.30 7.62 -3.98
C ASN A 262 4.00 9.12 -3.92
N PRO A 263 2.72 9.53 -3.91
CA PRO A 263 2.32 10.93 -3.84
C PRO A 263 2.38 11.43 -2.40
N ARG A 264 3.55 11.91 -1.96
CA ARG A 264 3.81 12.29 -0.54
C ARG A 264 3.30 13.66 -0.13
N PHE A 265 2.07 14.02 -0.50
CA PHE A 265 1.63 15.40 -0.43
C PHE A 265 0.89 15.81 0.86
N LEU A 266 1.15 15.16 2.00
CA LEU A 266 0.49 15.49 3.29
C LEU A 266 0.60 16.98 3.63
N ALA A 267 1.77 17.59 3.45
CA ALA A 267 1.98 19.01 3.70
C ALA A 267 1.16 19.90 2.74
N MET A 268 1.08 19.54 1.46
CA MET A 268 0.24 20.26 0.49
C MET A 268 -1.25 20.10 0.80
N ALA A 269 -1.71 18.91 1.21
CA ALA A 269 -3.09 18.68 1.58
C ALA A 269 -3.49 19.46 2.84
N ALA A 270 -2.64 19.50 3.85
CA ALA A 270 -2.84 20.31 5.05
C ALA A 270 -2.86 21.81 4.71
N ALA A 271 -1.93 22.29 3.87
CA ALA A 271 -1.90 23.67 3.40
C ALA A 271 -3.17 24.03 2.61
N HIS A 272 -3.58 23.20 1.65
CA HIS A 272 -4.80 23.40 0.88
C HIS A 272 -6.06 23.38 1.77
N ALA A 273 -6.13 22.49 2.77
CA ALA A 273 -7.24 22.49 3.71
C ALA A 273 -7.35 23.80 4.52
N LEU A 274 -6.21 24.41 4.85
CA LEU A 274 -6.12 25.66 5.61
C LEU A 274 -6.31 26.92 4.75
N SER A 275 -5.80 26.95 3.51
CA SER A 275 -5.76 28.14 2.68
C SER A 275 -6.71 28.14 1.48
N ARG A 276 -7.17 26.96 1.04
CA ARG A 276 -8.06 26.75 -0.12
C ARG A 276 -7.47 27.26 -1.45
N GLU A 277 -6.16 27.29 -1.58
CA GLU A 277 -5.49 27.74 -2.80
C GLU A 277 -5.44 26.63 -3.86
N ASP A 278 -6.13 26.84 -4.99
CA ASP A 278 -6.28 25.85 -6.07
C ASP A 278 -4.95 25.38 -6.68
N PHE A 279 -3.93 26.23 -6.74
CA PHE A 279 -2.64 25.82 -7.30
C PHE A 279 -1.96 24.72 -6.47
N ILE A 280 -2.24 24.65 -5.16
CA ILE A 280 -1.76 23.58 -4.30
C ILE A 280 -2.48 22.27 -4.64
N LEU A 281 -3.79 22.34 -4.91
CA LEU A 281 -4.58 21.20 -5.38
C LEU A 281 -4.12 20.70 -6.75
N GLN A 282 -3.84 21.62 -7.68
CA GLN A 282 -3.28 21.30 -8.98
C GLN A 282 -1.93 20.55 -8.86
N ALA A 283 -1.05 20.98 -7.96
CA ALA A 283 0.21 20.29 -7.69
C ALA A 283 0.02 18.87 -7.17
N MET A 284 -0.96 18.65 -6.29
CA MET A 284 -1.33 17.30 -5.82
C MET A 284 -1.86 16.42 -6.96
N GLN A 285 -2.72 16.96 -7.83
CA GLN A 285 -3.23 16.24 -8.99
C GLN A 285 -2.10 15.84 -9.96
N ASN A 286 -1.17 16.75 -10.25
CA ASN A 286 -0.03 16.44 -11.12
C ASN A 286 0.91 15.40 -10.50
N SER A 287 1.13 15.45 -9.19
CA SER A 287 1.87 14.41 -8.46
C SER A 287 1.20 13.04 -8.57
N ALA A 288 -0.14 13.00 -8.46
CA ALA A 288 -0.90 11.77 -8.65
C ALA A 288 -0.88 11.30 -10.12
N SER A 289 -0.93 12.20 -11.10
CA SER A 289 -0.79 11.85 -12.52
C SER A 289 0.56 11.20 -12.82
N TYR A 290 1.65 11.68 -12.22
CA TYR A 290 2.97 11.04 -12.34
C TYR A 290 2.92 9.58 -11.86
N LEU A 291 2.35 9.34 -10.68
CA LEU A 291 2.15 8.00 -10.12
C LEU A 291 1.31 7.10 -11.03
N LEU A 292 0.29 7.67 -11.67
CA LEU A 292 -0.69 7.00 -12.52
C LEU A 292 -0.26 6.89 -13.99
N GLY A 293 1.04 6.92 -14.29
CA GLY A 293 1.58 6.68 -15.63
C GLY A 293 1.99 7.93 -16.40
N GLY A 294 1.74 9.14 -15.87
CA GLY A 294 2.25 10.41 -16.40
C GLY A 294 3.75 10.61 -16.18
N ASN A 295 4.55 9.56 -16.35
CA ASN A 295 5.99 9.53 -16.13
C ASN A 295 6.72 8.94 -17.33
N GLN A 296 8.06 9.05 -17.31
CA GLN A 296 8.96 8.63 -18.38
C GLN A 296 8.82 7.15 -18.77
N ARG A 297 8.38 6.30 -17.83
CA ARG A 297 8.23 4.87 -18.04
C ARG A 297 6.82 4.47 -18.45
N ASN A 298 5.88 5.42 -18.58
CA ASN A 298 4.46 5.17 -18.77
C ASN A 298 3.94 4.07 -17.82
N THR A 299 4.42 4.07 -16.57
CA THR A 299 4.17 3.01 -15.58
C THR A 299 3.25 3.53 -14.50
N VAL A 300 2.18 2.80 -14.21
CA VAL A 300 1.36 3.07 -13.03
C VAL A 300 2.04 2.40 -11.83
N TYR A 301 2.58 3.19 -10.91
CA TYR A 301 3.32 2.66 -9.76
C TYR A 301 2.42 2.09 -8.64
N ILE A 302 1.15 1.82 -8.95
CA ILE A 302 0.22 1.12 -8.07
C ILE A 302 -0.08 -0.24 -8.70
N THR A 303 0.07 -1.29 -7.91
CA THR A 303 -0.21 -2.65 -8.35
C THR A 303 -1.68 -2.84 -8.73
N CYS A 304 -1.91 -3.61 -9.79
CA CYS A 304 -3.25 -3.91 -10.32
C CYS A 304 -4.10 -2.68 -10.65
N LEU A 305 -3.46 -1.57 -11.05
CA LEU A 305 -4.13 -0.35 -11.50
C LEU A 305 -3.63 0.13 -12.87
N GLY A 306 -4.55 0.37 -13.78
CA GLY A 306 -4.25 0.91 -15.12
C GLY A 306 -3.69 -0.12 -16.10
N GLU A 307 -3.14 0.35 -17.22
CA GLU A 307 -2.74 -0.53 -18.35
C GLU A 307 -1.33 -1.13 -18.20
N ASN A 308 -0.44 -0.40 -17.53
CA ASN A 308 0.94 -0.79 -17.25
C ASN A 308 1.24 -0.66 -15.75
N PRO A 309 0.55 -1.43 -14.88
CA PRO A 309 0.77 -1.40 -13.45
C PRO A 309 2.14 -1.93 -13.07
N ASP A 310 2.58 -1.55 -11.88
CA ASP A 310 3.66 -2.22 -11.20
C ASP A 310 3.26 -3.68 -10.92
N ASN A 311 3.94 -4.61 -11.56
CA ASN A 311 3.69 -6.05 -11.45
C ASN A 311 4.87 -6.80 -10.81
N ILE A 312 5.89 -6.07 -10.34
CA ILE A 312 7.13 -6.64 -9.83
C ILE A 312 7.40 -6.02 -8.47
N ILE A 313 6.71 -6.55 -7.46
CA ILE A 313 6.86 -6.13 -6.07
C ILE A 313 7.54 -7.24 -5.24
N PHE A 314 8.32 -6.81 -4.26
CA PHE A 314 8.82 -7.69 -3.21
C PHE A 314 7.68 -7.95 -2.21
N HIS A 315 6.92 -9.02 -2.46
CA HIS A 315 5.82 -9.47 -1.60
C HIS A 315 5.80 -11.00 -1.52
N PRO A 316 6.52 -11.58 -0.54
CA PRO A 316 6.69 -13.03 -0.44
C PRO A 316 5.37 -13.81 -0.41
N ASP A 317 4.39 -13.32 0.35
CA ASP A 317 3.06 -13.97 0.39
C ASP A 317 2.36 -13.93 -0.96
N ALA A 318 2.38 -12.80 -1.68
CA ALA A 318 1.76 -12.68 -3.00
C ALA A 318 2.37 -13.65 -4.02
N TRP A 319 3.66 -13.94 -3.90
CA TRP A 319 4.32 -14.93 -4.74
C TRP A 319 3.72 -16.32 -4.53
N MET A 320 3.33 -16.66 -3.30
CA MET A 320 2.74 -17.95 -2.93
C MET A 320 1.26 -18.10 -3.31
N LEU A 321 0.59 -17.05 -3.80
CA LEU A 321 -0.85 -17.08 -4.13
C LEU A 321 -1.16 -17.69 -5.48
N ASN A 322 -0.26 -17.52 -6.44
CA ASN A 322 -0.42 -18.10 -7.77
C ASN A 322 0.36 -19.41 -7.85
N ASP A 323 -0.16 -20.37 -8.61
CA ASP A 323 0.59 -21.60 -8.91
C ASP A 323 1.90 -21.22 -9.61
N PHE A 324 3.01 -21.37 -8.88
CA PHE A 324 4.37 -21.16 -9.38
C PHE A 324 4.70 -21.94 -10.64
N LYS A 325 3.91 -22.98 -10.97
CA LYS A 325 4.11 -23.82 -12.14
C LYS A 325 3.35 -23.31 -13.36
N HIS A 326 2.41 -22.36 -13.20
CA HIS A 326 1.67 -21.86 -14.34
C HIS A 326 2.58 -21.00 -15.24
N LYS A 327 2.77 -21.41 -16.49
CA LYS A 327 3.77 -20.77 -17.38
C LYS A 327 3.30 -19.46 -18.02
N VAL A 328 1.99 -19.17 -17.96
CA VAL A 328 1.36 -17.94 -18.50
C VAL A 328 0.97 -16.94 -17.41
N TYR A 329 0.15 -17.36 -16.43
CA TYR A 329 -0.23 -16.53 -15.30
C TYR A 329 1.03 -16.18 -14.47
N GLN A 330 1.45 -14.92 -14.58
CA GLN A 330 2.47 -14.37 -13.72
C GLN A 330 1.91 -14.17 -12.31
N TRP A 331 2.82 -13.96 -11.36
CA TRP A 331 2.48 -13.60 -9.98
C TRP A 331 1.70 -12.30 -10.02
N GLU A 332 0.42 -12.34 -9.66
CA GLU A 332 -0.35 -11.12 -9.55
C GLU A 332 -0.02 -10.53 -8.18
N PRO A 333 0.54 -9.31 -8.11
CA PRO A 333 0.67 -8.65 -6.83
C PRO A 333 -0.71 -8.44 -6.23
N LEU A 334 -0.78 -8.33 -4.90
CA LEU A 334 -1.99 -7.81 -4.27
C LEU A 334 -2.25 -6.37 -4.79
N PRO A 335 -3.50 -5.93 -4.95
CA PRO A 335 -3.83 -4.62 -5.50
C PRO A 335 -3.50 -3.48 -4.52
N GLY A 336 -3.19 -2.29 -5.06
CA GLY A 336 -3.12 -1.06 -4.25
C GLY A 336 -1.77 -0.77 -3.57
N PHE A 337 -0.72 -1.52 -3.87
CA PHE A 337 0.62 -1.33 -3.31
C PHE A 337 1.47 -0.43 -4.20
N GLY A 338 2.25 0.45 -3.58
CA GLY A 338 3.30 1.22 -4.25
C GLY A 338 4.68 0.83 -3.74
N THR A 339 5.62 0.63 -4.65
CA THR A 339 6.97 0.15 -4.30
C THR A 339 7.92 1.30 -3.96
N TYR A 340 9.06 0.95 -3.37
CA TYR A 340 10.25 1.77 -3.42
C TYR A 340 10.63 1.99 -4.88
N PHE A 341 11.36 3.07 -5.12
CA PHE A 341 11.71 3.44 -6.47
C PHE A 341 13.18 3.78 -6.53
N GLY A 342 13.94 2.97 -7.27
CA GLY A 342 15.30 3.30 -7.72
C GLY A 342 16.43 2.89 -6.77
N GLN A 343 17.58 3.53 -6.98
CA GLN A 343 18.88 3.18 -6.39
C GLN A 343 18.89 3.45 -4.87
N LEU A 344 18.31 2.53 -4.10
CA LEU A 344 18.63 2.44 -2.68
C LEU A 344 20.03 1.84 -2.52
N PHE A 345 20.72 2.29 -1.48
CA PHE A 345 22.04 1.86 -1.05
C PHE A 345 22.22 0.33 -1.11
N ASP A 346 23.47 -0.14 -1.27
CA ASP A 346 23.87 -1.56 -1.19
C ASP A 346 23.70 -2.19 0.21
N TYR A 347 22.76 -1.71 1.04
CA TYR A 347 22.61 -2.19 2.41
C TYR A 347 22.11 -3.65 2.45
N VAL A 348 21.39 -4.08 1.41
CA VAL A 348 20.96 -5.48 1.20
C VAL A 348 21.76 -6.07 0.05
N GLY A 349 23.03 -6.42 0.25
CA GLY A 349 23.87 -6.98 -0.81
C GLY A 349 23.25 -8.20 -1.54
N GLY A 350 23.80 -8.55 -2.71
CA GLY A 350 23.31 -9.70 -3.50
C GLY A 350 21.97 -9.44 -4.20
N PRO A 351 21.16 -10.48 -4.49
CA PRO A 351 19.91 -10.35 -5.26
C PRO A 351 18.86 -9.42 -4.64
N GLY A 352 18.98 -9.10 -3.35
CA GLY A 352 18.13 -8.15 -2.63
C GLY A 352 18.41 -6.68 -2.93
N ALA A 353 19.56 -6.37 -3.54
CA ALA A 353 19.90 -5.02 -3.99
C ALA A 353 19.42 -4.81 -5.43
N GLU A 354 18.81 -3.65 -5.68
CA GLU A 354 18.53 -3.19 -7.04
C GLU A 354 19.81 -3.12 -7.88
N ARG A 355 20.93 -2.77 -7.24
CA ARG A 355 22.24 -2.67 -7.87
C ARG A 355 22.70 -3.98 -8.50
N PHE A 356 22.36 -5.13 -7.93
CA PHE A 356 22.78 -6.44 -8.42
C PHE A 356 22.31 -6.70 -9.87
N VAL A 357 21.10 -6.25 -10.21
CA VAL A 357 20.60 -6.35 -11.59
C VAL A 357 21.15 -5.21 -12.44
N GLN A 358 21.27 -4.01 -11.90
CA GLN A 358 21.83 -2.84 -12.60
C GLN A 358 23.29 -3.03 -13.04
N THR A 359 24.12 -3.77 -12.28
CA THR A 359 25.53 -4.02 -12.65
C THR A 359 25.70 -4.88 -13.90
N ASN A 360 24.63 -5.53 -14.36
CA ASN A 360 24.60 -6.32 -15.58
C ASN A 360 23.83 -5.64 -16.72
N ALA A 361 23.40 -4.37 -16.53
CA ALA A 361 22.65 -3.62 -17.52
C ALA A 361 23.58 -2.98 -18.58
N TYR A 362 23.06 -2.78 -19.80
CA TYR A 362 23.71 -1.99 -20.85
C TYR A 362 22.73 -0.94 -21.42
N PRO A 363 23.12 0.35 -21.56
CA PRO A 363 24.39 0.91 -21.10
C PRO A 363 24.49 0.87 -19.57
N ASP A 364 25.66 1.19 -19.02
CA ASP A 364 25.86 1.26 -17.57
C ASP A 364 24.74 2.08 -16.91
N PHE A 365 24.17 1.57 -15.82
CA PHE A 365 23.00 2.13 -15.17
C PHE A 365 23.20 3.58 -14.69
N GLN A 366 24.44 4.04 -14.48
CA GLN A 366 24.75 5.44 -14.15
C GLN A 366 24.51 6.39 -15.33
N GLN A 367 24.40 5.86 -16.54
CA GLN A 367 24.06 6.62 -17.75
C GLN A 367 22.54 6.78 -17.93
N TRP A 368 21.74 6.08 -17.12
CA TRP A 368 20.28 6.13 -17.24
C TRP A 368 19.73 7.33 -16.46
N PRO A 369 18.65 7.96 -16.94
CA PRO A 369 17.90 8.90 -16.13
C PRO A 369 17.48 8.25 -14.80
N ARG A 370 17.57 9.00 -13.70
CA ARG A 370 17.22 8.50 -12.36
C ARG A 370 15.83 7.87 -12.28
N THR A 371 14.88 8.42 -13.03
CA THR A 371 13.49 7.95 -13.15
C THR A 371 13.32 6.69 -14.00
N GLU A 372 14.41 6.13 -14.54
CA GLU A 372 14.41 4.92 -15.38
C GLU A 372 15.29 3.82 -14.79
N MET A 373 16.06 4.11 -13.73
CA MET A 373 17.01 3.17 -13.11
C MET A 373 16.36 1.94 -12.45
N ARG A 374 15.04 1.87 -12.36
CA ARG A 374 14.35 0.71 -11.77
C ARG A 374 14.34 -0.46 -12.77
N SER A 375 15.01 -1.53 -12.40
CA SER A 375 15.31 -2.72 -13.18
C SER A 375 14.20 -3.78 -13.19
N GLY A 376 13.22 -3.69 -12.29
CA GLY A 376 12.14 -4.68 -12.21
C GLY A 376 12.61 -6.04 -11.66
N ASN A 377 13.53 -6.04 -10.70
CA ASN A 377 13.91 -7.25 -9.97
C ASN A 377 12.98 -7.52 -8.78
N ARG A 378 12.02 -8.42 -8.87
CA ARG A 378 11.07 -8.71 -7.75
C ARG A 378 11.74 -8.99 -6.40
N GLU A 379 12.97 -9.48 -6.42
CA GLU A 379 13.74 -9.86 -5.23
C GLU A 379 14.44 -8.66 -4.58
N SER A 380 14.49 -7.54 -5.31
CA SER A 380 15.04 -6.28 -4.85
C SER A 380 14.17 -5.69 -3.75
N ILE A 381 14.61 -5.86 -2.51
CA ILE A 381 14.07 -5.16 -1.35
C ILE A 381 14.20 -3.66 -1.60
N SER A 382 15.40 -3.24 -2.01
CA SER A 382 15.73 -1.83 -2.14
C SER A 382 14.98 -1.12 -3.29
N GLY A 383 14.53 -1.83 -4.31
CA GLY A 383 13.87 -1.24 -5.48
C GLY A 383 12.40 -1.61 -5.65
N ASN A 384 11.91 -2.67 -4.98
CA ASN A 384 10.57 -3.22 -5.18
C ASN A 384 9.83 -3.59 -3.88
N GLU A 385 10.42 -3.41 -2.70
CA GLU A 385 9.66 -3.50 -1.43
C GLU A 385 8.70 -2.33 -1.29
N PHE A 386 7.68 -2.51 -0.45
CA PHE A 386 6.81 -1.45 0.01
C PHE A 386 6.71 -1.56 1.53
N THR A 387 6.40 -0.45 2.20
CA THR A 387 5.96 -0.51 3.59
C THR A 387 4.73 0.34 3.81
N ILE A 388 4.01 -0.01 4.88
CA ILE A 388 2.82 0.73 5.32
C ILE A 388 3.15 2.22 5.49
N HIS A 389 4.27 2.54 6.14
CA HIS A 389 4.62 3.90 6.53
C HIS A 389 5.35 4.73 5.47
N GLN A 390 6.09 4.12 4.53
CA GLN A 390 6.83 4.89 3.50
C GLN A 390 6.10 4.99 2.16
N ASN A 391 5.14 4.09 1.91
CA ASN A 391 4.48 3.99 0.61
C ASN A 391 2.95 4.08 0.77
N ASN A 392 2.36 3.03 1.35
CA ASN A 392 0.92 2.79 1.24
C ASN A 392 0.09 3.86 1.96
N ILE A 393 0.53 4.35 3.12
CA ILE A 393 -0.18 5.43 3.82
C ILE A 393 -0.26 6.71 2.98
N HIS A 394 0.78 7.01 2.21
CA HIS A 394 0.78 8.19 1.33
C HIS A 394 -0.18 8.01 0.16
N ILE A 395 -0.22 6.83 -0.46
CA ILE A 395 -1.16 6.52 -1.53
C ILE A 395 -2.60 6.60 -1.01
N ALA A 396 -2.90 5.93 0.11
CA ALA A 396 -4.23 5.91 0.71
C ALA A 396 -4.69 7.33 1.08
N PHE A 397 -3.85 8.10 1.77
CA PHE A 397 -4.14 9.49 2.11
C PHE A 397 -4.35 10.35 0.87
N ALA A 398 -3.46 10.22 -0.13
CA ALA A 398 -3.49 11.02 -1.33
C ALA A 398 -4.78 10.83 -2.13
N MET A 399 -5.10 9.57 -2.42
CA MET A 399 -6.30 9.23 -3.19
C MET A 399 -7.57 9.56 -2.41
N GLY A 400 -7.59 9.34 -1.09
CA GLY A 400 -8.70 9.73 -0.22
C GLY A 400 -8.94 11.24 -0.21
N TYR A 401 -7.87 12.04 -0.09
CA TYR A 401 -7.98 13.49 -0.11
C TYR A 401 -8.48 14.01 -1.45
N LEU A 402 -7.85 13.60 -2.57
CA LEU A 402 -8.26 14.00 -3.92
C LEU A 402 -9.70 13.57 -4.22
N ARG A 403 -10.11 12.37 -3.81
CA ARG A 403 -11.51 11.91 -3.92
C ARG A 403 -12.46 12.88 -3.23
N ALA A 404 -12.17 13.24 -1.97
CA ALA A 404 -13.01 14.10 -1.15
C ALA A 404 -13.16 15.50 -1.73
N VAL A 405 -12.08 16.09 -2.28
CA VAL A 405 -12.11 17.49 -2.75
C VAL A 405 -12.43 17.64 -4.24
N CYS A 406 -12.17 16.63 -5.09
CA CYS A 406 -12.36 16.76 -6.55
C CYS A 406 -13.60 16.05 -7.09
N ALA A 407 -13.99 14.91 -6.51
CA ALA A 407 -14.93 14.00 -7.16
C ALA A 407 -16.24 13.79 -6.37
N GLY A 408 -16.40 14.47 -5.22
CA GLY A 408 -17.61 14.42 -4.40
C GLY A 408 -17.94 13.04 -3.80
N PRO A 409 -19.08 12.88 -3.12
CA PRO A 409 -19.52 11.59 -2.60
C PRO A 409 -19.90 10.65 -3.74
N GLY A 410 -19.43 9.41 -3.68
CA GLY A 410 -19.86 8.34 -4.58
C GLY A 410 -19.19 7.04 -4.20
N GLY A 411 -19.94 5.95 -4.23
CA GLY A 411 -19.45 4.63 -3.82
C GLY A 411 -18.41 4.08 -4.77
N PHE A 412 -17.44 3.33 -4.23
CA PHE A 412 -16.65 2.41 -5.02
C PHE A 412 -17.45 1.12 -5.17
N THR A 413 -17.71 0.70 -6.40
CA THR A 413 -18.20 -0.66 -6.67
C THR A 413 -17.01 -1.49 -7.12
N PRO A 414 -16.62 -2.53 -6.36
CA PRO A 414 -15.62 -3.48 -6.79
C PRO A 414 -16.01 -4.04 -8.15
N GLN A 415 -15.09 -4.01 -9.10
CA GLN A 415 -15.28 -4.74 -10.35
C GLN A 415 -14.88 -6.19 -10.07
N PRO A 416 -15.70 -7.17 -10.47
CA PRO A 416 -15.32 -8.57 -10.31
C PRO A 416 -14.04 -8.87 -11.09
N ARG A 417 -13.35 -9.95 -10.75
CA ARG A 417 -12.25 -10.44 -11.58
C ARG A 417 -12.78 -10.78 -12.97
N PRO A 418 -12.08 -10.45 -14.07
CA PRO A 418 -12.53 -10.92 -15.36
C PRO A 418 -12.43 -12.45 -15.44
N THR A 419 -13.38 -13.09 -16.10
CA THR A 419 -13.33 -14.52 -16.39
C THR A 419 -13.19 -14.74 -17.89
N VAL A 420 -12.62 -15.87 -18.31
CA VAL A 420 -12.37 -16.18 -19.71
C VAL A 420 -12.60 -17.65 -19.99
N ARG A 421 -13.17 -17.93 -21.16
CA ARG A 421 -13.36 -19.28 -21.69
C ARG A 421 -12.88 -19.33 -23.14
N LEU A 422 -11.88 -20.17 -23.41
CA LEU A 422 -11.33 -20.37 -24.74
C LEU A 422 -12.33 -21.12 -25.63
N ARG A 423 -12.65 -20.55 -26.80
CA ARG A 423 -13.58 -21.11 -27.79
C ARG A 423 -12.81 -21.82 -28.91
N LEU A 424 -12.07 -22.87 -28.57
CA LEU A 424 -11.56 -23.81 -29.57
C LEU A 424 -12.57 -24.97 -29.76
N PRO A 425 -12.80 -25.43 -31.00
CA PRO A 425 -13.61 -26.61 -31.26
C PRO A 425 -13.10 -27.81 -30.45
N GLU A 426 -14.00 -28.50 -29.77
CA GLU A 426 -13.63 -29.71 -29.01
C GLU A 426 -13.25 -30.82 -29.98
N ASN A 427 -12.16 -31.53 -29.67
CA ASN A 427 -11.68 -32.70 -30.42
C ASN A 427 -11.27 -32.44 -31.88
N GLN A 428 -11.20 -31.19 -32.33
CA GLN A 428 -10.69 -30.89 -33.66
C GLN A 428 -9.15 -30.84 -33.62
N PRO A 429 -8.45 -31.71 -34.38
CA PRO A 429 -7.01 -31.64 -34.47
C PRO A 429 -6.58 -30.29 -35.08
N ILE A 430 -5.55 -29.67 -34.52
CA ILE A 430 -5.01 -28.42 -35.04
C ILE A 430 -3.92 -28.76 -36.05
N LYS A 431 -4.11 -28.33 -37.31
CA LYS A 431 -3.14 -28.59 -38.36
C LYS A 431 -1.97 -27.61 -38.29
N ALA A 432 -0.74 -28.14 -38.33
CA ALA A 432 0.45 -27.30 -38.42
C ALA A 432 0.46 -26.51 -39.73
N GLY A 433 0.74 -25.20 -39.66
CA GLY A 433 0.84 -24.33 -40.83
C GLY A 433 -0.48 -23.80 -41.40
N GLU A 434 -1.64 -24.33 -40.98
CA GLU A 434 -2.94 -23.79 -41.42
C GLU A 434 -3.39 -22.63 -40.51
N PRO A 435 -3.76 -21.46 -41.06
CA PRO A 435 -4.28 -20.36 -40.26
C PRO A 435 -5.55 -20.73 -39.50
N LEU A 436 -5.62 -20.32 -38.23
CA LEU A 436 -6.76 -20.50 -37.35
C LEU A 436 -7.02 -19.19 -36.60
N THR A 437 -8.27 -18.87 -36.32
CA THR A 437 -8.63 -17.74 -35.46
C THR A 437 -8.94 -18.23 -34.05
N LEU A 438 -8.11 -17.81 -33.08
CA LEU A 438 -8.39 -18.02 -31.67
C LEU A 438 -9.52 -17.08 -31.22
N LEU A 439 -10.46 -17.63 -30.44
CA LEU A 439 -11.64 -16.91 -29.93
C LEU A 439 -11.81 -17.20 -28.43
N ALA A 440 -12.44 -16.29 -27.71
CA ALA A 440 -12.79 -16.44 -26.30
C ALA A 440 -14.16 -15.82 -25.97
N SER A 441 -14.89 -16.44 -25.05
CA SER A 441 -15.91 -15.75 -24.25
C SER A 441 -15.21 -15.12 -23.04
N ALA A 442 -15.60 -13.92 -22.63
CA ALA A 442 -15.13 -13.35 -21.38
C ALA A 442 -16.27 -12.63 -20.65
N SER A 443 -16.08 -12.35 -19.35
CA SER A 443 -17.05 -11.57 -18.57
C SER A 443 -17.21 -10.14 -19.11
N PRO A 444 -18.36 -9.47 -18.86
CA PRO A 444 -18.66 -8.15 -19.43
C PRO A 444 -17.65 -7.04 -19.11
N ASN A 445 -16.90 -7.18 -18.01
CA ASN A 445 -15.89 -6.22 -17.59
C ASN A 445 -14.51 -6.46 -18.23
N THR A 446 -14.37 -7.44 -19.11
CA THR A 446 -13.15 -7.73 -19.86
C THR A 446 -12.94 -6.71 -20.98
N ARG A 447 -11.72 -6.17 -21.08
CA ARG A 447 -11.30 -5.23 -22.12
C ARG A 447 -10.40 -5.85 -23.17
N ARG A 448 -9.57 -6.81 -22.78
CA ARG A 448 -8.72 -7.55 -23.70
C ARG A 448 -8.55 -8.99 -23.27
N VAL A 449 -8.26 -9.85 -24.24
CA VAL A 449 -7.83 -11.23 -24.02
C VAL A 449 -6.49 -11.44 -24.71
N LYS A 450 -5.51 -11.95 -23.96
CA LYS A 450 -4.22 -12.41 -24.48
C LYS A 450 -4.23 -13.92 -24.68
N TYR A 451 -3.57 -14.40 -25.72
CA TYR A 451 -3.47 -15.82 -26.04
C TYR A 451 -2.02 -16.29 -26.01
N PHE A 452 -1.80 -17.51 -25.54
CA PHE A 452 -0.48 -18.11 -25.38
C PHE A 452 -0.48 -19.57 -25.83
N GLN A 453 0.60 -20.00 -26.48
CA GLN A 453 0.92 -21.41 -26.75
C GLN A 453 1.98 -21.82 -25.74
N GLN A 454 1.64 -22.73 -24.82
CA GLN A 454 2.43 -23.03 -23.63
C GLN A 454 2.67 -21.74 -22.84
N TRP A 455 3.83 -21.11 -22.98
CA TRP A 455 4.19 -19.83 -22.38
C TRP A 455 4.46 -18.73 -23.41
N ARG A 456 4.43 -19.06 -24.69
CA ARG A 456 4.78 -18.16 -25.78
C ARG A 456 3.56 -17.33 -26.15
N TYR A 457 3.71 -16.01 -26.11
CA TYR A 457 2.67 -15.08 -26.53
C TYR A 457 2.32 -15.27 -28.02
N ILE A 458 1.03 -15.40 -28.32
CA ILE A 458 0.50 -15.51 -29.68
C ILE A 458 0.03 -14.13 -30.16
N GLY A 459 -0.80 -13.47 -29.35
CA GLY A 459 -1.42 -12.19 -29.68
C GLY A 459 -2.49 -11.79 -28.67
N GLU A 460 -3.09 -10.62 -28.86
CA GLU A 460 -4.18 -10.13 -28.02
C GLU A 460 -5.28 -9.50 -28.87
N SER A 461 -6.48 -9.42 -28.30
CA SER A 461 -7.62 -8.77 -28.93
C SER A 461 -8.42 -7.99 -27.92
N THR A 462 -8.97 -6.85 -28.36
CA THR A 462 -9.89 -5.98 -27.60
C THR A 462 -11.32 -6.06 -28.14
N ASP A 463 -11.56 -6.84 -29.20
CA ASP A 463 -12.84 -6.90 -29.90
C ASP A 463 -13.80 -7.90 -29.22
N ALA A 464 -14.38 -7.45 -28.11
CA ALA A 464 -15.33 -8.23 -27.33
C ALA A 464 -16.58 -8.66 -28.13
N LYS A 465 -17.00 -7.86 -29.13
CA LYS A 465 -18.20 -8.13 -29.94
C LYS A 465 -18.03 -9.40 -30.79
N ASN A 466 -16.82 -9.63 -31.28
CA ASN A 466 -16.48 -10.78 -32.11
C ASN A 466 -15.76 -11.89 -31.34
N GLY A 467 -15.81 -11.87 -30.00
CA GLY A 467 -15.21 -12.92 -29.16
C GLY A 467 -13.68 -12.86 -29.14
N PHE A 468 -13.10 -11.67 -29.13
CA PHE A 468 -11.67 -11.42 -29.00
C PHE A 468 -10.81 -12.19 -30.03
N PRO A 469 -11.07 -12.06 -31.35
CA PRO A 469 -10.38 -12.81 -32.38
C PRO A 469 -8.88 -12.49 -32.47
N VAL A 470 -8.05 -13.53 -32.54
CA VAL A 470 -6.61 -13.42 -32.85
C VAL A 470 -6.24 -14.45 -33.93
N PRO A 471 -5.74 -14.03 -35.11
CA PRO A 471 -5.23 -14.96 -36.10
C PRO A 471 -3.94 -15.62 -35.60
N TRP A 472 -3.83 -16.93 -35.76
CA TRP A 472 -2.69 -17.72 -35.32
C TRP A 472 -2.40 -18.83 -36.34
N THR A 473 -1.13 -19.01 -36.66
CA THR A 473 -0.66 -20.14 -37.47
C THR A 473 0.10 -21.10 -36.55
N PRO A 474 -0.49 -22.25 -36.20
CA PRO A 474 0.13 -23.24 -35.32
C PRO A 474 1.44 -23.75 -35.89
N ARG A 475 2.44 -23.85 -35.01
CA ARG A 475 3.72 -24.50 -35.29
C ARG A 475 3.88 -25.66 -34.32
N GLY A 476 4.25 -26.82 -34.85
CA GLY A 476 4.52 -28.02 -34.07
C GLY A 476 4.74 -29.24 -34.96
N SER A 477 5.24 -30.31 -34.35
CA SER A 477 5.42 -31.61 -35.01
C SER A 477 4.15 -32.46 -34.95
N GLU A 478 4.00 -33.42 -35.87
CA GLU A 478 2.87 -34.34 -35.84
C GLU A 478 2.79 -35.08 -34.50
N GLY A 479 1.60 -35.10 -33.91
CA GLY A 479 1.34 -35.72 -32.63
C GLY A 479 1.72 -34.90 -31.40
N GLU A 480 2.39 -33.76 -31.57
CA GLU A 480 2.74 -32.86 -30.47
C GLU A 480 1.48 -32.37 -29.75
N THR A 481 1.51 -32.41 -28.42
CA THR A 481 0.42 -31.87 -27.59
C THR A 481 0.82 -30.49 -27.07
N ILE A 482 0.01 -29.48 -27.37
CA ILE A 482 0.24 -28.10 -26.96
C ILE A 482 -0.91 -27.60 -26.10
N GLN A 483 -0.60 -26.77 -25.11
CA GLN A 483 -1.58 -26.04 -24.31
C GLN A 483 -1.79 -24.66 -24.93
N ILE A 484 -3.04 -24.27 -25.15
CA ILE A 484 -3.43 -22.90 -25.48
C ILE A 484 -4.10 -22.30 -24.26
N THR A 485 -3.65 -21.11 -23.86
CA THR A 485 -4.20 -20.39 -22.71
C THR A 485 -4.73 -19.04 -23.18
N ALA A 486 -5.96 -18.71 -22.79
CA ALA A 486 -6.53 -17.37 -22.86
C ALA A 486 -6.48 -16.70 -21.48
N VAL A 487 -6.11 -15.43 -21.45
CA VAL A 487 -6.03 -14.61 -20.23
C VAL A 487 -6.82 -13.32 -20.45
N ALA A 488 -7.85 -13.09 -19.65
CA ALA A 488 -8.63 -11.86 -19.72
C ALA A 488 -8.07 -10.77 -18.81
N TYR A 489 -8.18 -9.52 -19.26
CA TYR A 489 -7.82 -8.34 -18.49
C TYR A 489 -8.98 -7.33 -18.50
N ASN A 490 -9.26 -6.73 -17.35
CA ASN A 490 -10.26 -5.65 -17.26
C ASN A 490 -9.63 -4.26 -17.52
N ASN A 491 -10.45 -3.21 -17.44
CA ASN A 491 -10.02 -1.82 -17.65
C ASN A 491 -9.11 -1.24 -16.56
N ARG A 492 -8.83 -2.00 -15.51
CA ARG A 492 -7.95 -1.61 -14.41
C ARG A 492 -6.67 -2.44 -14.37
N GLY A 493 -6.43 -3.29 -15.37
CA GLY A 493 -5.24 -4.13 -15.44
C GLY A 493 -5.33 -5.43 -14.66
N ARG A 494 -6.46 -5.71 -13.99
CA ARG A 494 -6.66 -6.97 -13.25
C ARG A 494 -6.88 -8.13 -14.22
N ILE A 495 -6.30 -9.27 -13.89
CA ILE A 495 -6.16 -10.45 -14.77
C ILE A 495 -7.13 -11.56 -14.33
N SER A 496 -7.53 -12.45 -15.22
CA SER A 496 -8.30 -13.66 -14.85
C SER A 496 -7.49 -14.58 -13.93
N LEU A 497 -8.12 -15.52 -13.23
CA LEU A 497 -7.37 -16.63 -12.60
C LEU A 497 -7.13 -17.74 -13.63
N PRO A 498 -6.10 -18.59 -13.43
CA PRO A 498 -6.01 -19.89 -14.09
C PRO A 498 -7.34 -20.63 -13.94
N SER A 499 -7.85 -21.19 -15.03
CA SER A 499 -9.12 -21.91 -15.03
C SER A 499 -9.13 -22.96 -16.13
N PRO A 500 -9.76 -24.13 -15.90
CA PRO A 500 -9.93 -25.15 -16.94
C PRO A 500 -10.63 -24.62 -18.20
N GLU A 501 -11.50 -23.61 -18.07
CA GLU A 501 -12.22 -23.02 -19.19
C GLU A 501 -11.33 -22.10 -20.04
N GLY A 502 -10.33 -21.45 -19.42
CA GLY A 502 -9.36 -20.58 -20.09
C GLY A 502 -8.24 -21.35 -20.79
N GLU A 503 -8.12 -22.65 -20.55
CA GLU A 503 -7.03 -23.49 -21.02
C GLU A 503 -7.54 -24.68 -21.83
N LYS A 504 -6.94 -24.93 -22.99
CA LYS A 504 -7.22 -26.16 -23.76
C LYS A 504 -5.94 -26.81 -24.23
N THR A 505 -5.87 -28.11 -24.05
CA THR A 505 -4.82 -28.96 -24.61
C THR A 505 -5.30 -29.51 -25.95
N VAL A 506 -4.48 -29.35 -26.98
CA VAL A 506 -4.79 -29.73 -28.37
C VAL A 506 -3.62 -30.49 -28.98
N ARG A 507 -3.91 -31.42 -29.89
CA ARG A 507 -2.91 -32.21 -30.60
C ARG A 507 -2.66 -31.61 -31.99
N ILE A 508 -1.39 -31.41 -32.34
CA ILE A 508 -0.97 -31.01 -33.66
C ILE A 508 -1.03 -32.22 -34.60
N VAL A 509 -1.64 -32.02 -35.76
CA VAL A 509 -1.52 -32.96 -36.89
C VAL A 509 -0.76 -32.26 -38.01
N VAL A 510 0.12 -32.99 -38.68
CA VAL A 510 0.73 -32.49 -39.92
C VAL A 510 -0.20 -32.91 -41.05
N ASN A 511 -0.26 -32.13 -42.13
CA ASN A 511 -0.91 -32.58 -43.35
C ASN A 511 -0.17 -33.82 -43.86
N GLY A 512 -0.61 -35.00 -43.43
CA GLY A 512 -0.34 -36.24 -44.12
C GLY A 512 -0.89 -36.10 -45.53
N ALA A 513 -0.05 -36.42 -46.51
CA ALA A 513 -0.46 -36.55 -47.90
C ALA A 513 -1.83 -37.25 -47.94
N ALA A 514 -2.76 -36.71 -48.71
CA ALA A 514 -4.02 -37.38 -48.99
C ALA A 514 -3.72 -38.86 -49.30
N PRO A 515 -4.47 -39.81 -48.72
CA PRO A 515 -4.21 -41.24 -48.89
C PRO A 515 -4.12 -41.65 -50.36
#